data_AF-A0A2T4VJN1-F1
#
_entry.id   AF-A0A2T4VJN1-F1
#
_cell.length_a   1.000
_cell.length_b   1.000
_cell.length_c   1.000
_cell.angle_alpha   90.00
_cell.angle_beta   90.00
_cell.angle_gamma   90.00
#
_symmetry.space_group_name_H-M   'P 1'
#
loop_
_entity.id
_entity.type
_entity.pdbx_description
1 polymer ?
#
loop_
_entity_poly.entity_id
_entity_poly.type
_entity_poly.pdbx_seq_one_letter_code
_entity_poly.pdbx_strand_id
1 'polypeptide(L)'
;MNRFAFLLVLPVVLSCGQEGTSPEPQTQSTCGTPASTETLRIMQGLKPHCEGCHAQGARGYFASADAFQSLLVADPRLVKAGSPDDSELVRLLEGRGSGAFKQMPIGEKSYSQLVSEGAATLPVADVRAWIQNLGAQQRDARPAANAPRITRMSATQIQRALYQQLGLAHEDFFISAAEYGIPMAESRNDDFYPMQSPDALPAPRQTPTAERFYGLGGGSVMTQTSHDRSVSPTFALTLTQVSQRWCRLGLAKSGNVALFPPGTKRTANPEDVKATLRRWSMHFLGERLSDAQVETLYTRVFVPLATPTDTEPAYVGVCSYFIRHPHWIFY
;
A
#
# COMPACT_ATOMS: atom_id res chain seq x y z
N MET A 1 -29.10 -56.16 28.78
CA MET A 1 -28.97 -54.69 28.73
C MET A 1 -28.77 -54.29 27.28
N ASN A 2 -29.84 -53.86 26.61
CA ASN A 2 -29.85 -53.47 25.20
C ASN A 2 -29.26 -52.05 25.04
N ARG A 3 -28.32 -51.87 24.11
CA ARG A 3 -28.00 -50.56 23.54
C ARG A 3 -28.05 -50.67 22.01
N PHE A 4 -29.06 -50.00 21.45
CA PHE A 4 -29.29 -49.82 20.03
C PHE A 4 -28.21 -48.90 19.43
N ALA A 5 -27.60 -49.35 18.34
CA ALA A 5 -26.80 -48.51 17.44
C ALA A 5 -27.70 -47.97 16.33
N PHE A 6 -27.86 -46.66 16.24
CA PHE A 6 -28.54 -45.99 15.12
C PHE A 6 -27.51 -45.72 14.02
N LEU A 7 -27.61 -46.49 12.93
CA LEU A 7 -26.98 -46.20 11.63
C LEU A 7 -27.91 -45.25 10.87
N LEU A 8 -27.44 -44.02 10.63
CA LEU A 8 -28.12 -43.03 9.81
C LEU A 8 -27.63 -43.18 8.36
N VAL A 9 -28.49 -43.77 7.52
CA VAL A 9 -28.32 -43.85 6.06
C VAL A 9 -29.03 -42.62 5.46
N LEU A 10 -28.27 -41.75 4.79
CA LEU A 10 -28.83 -40.64 4.01
C LEU A 10 -29.11 -41.09 2.57
N PRO A 11 -30.29 -40.81 2.00
CA PRO A 11 -30.58 -41.10 0.60
C PRO A 11 -29.92 -40.07 -0.33
N VAL A 12 -29.26 -40.58 -1.36
CA VAL A 12 -28.81 -39.82 -2.53
C VAL A 12 -30.03 -39.59 -3.41
N VAL A 13 -30.48 -38.34 -3.52
CA VAL A 13 -31.49 -37.94 -4.50
C VAL A 13 -30.76 -37.39 -5.73
N LEU A 14 -30.76 -38.17 -6.82
CA LEU A 14 -30.52 -37.64 -8.16
C LEU A 14 -31.73 -36.80 -8.56
N SER A 15 -31.49 -35.56 -8.98
CA SER A 15 -32.44 -34.79 -9.79
C SER A 15 -31.67 -34.11 -10.91
N CYS A 16 -31.86 -34.59 -12.13
CA CYS A 16 -31.46 -33.92 -13.36
C CYS A 16 -32.63 -33.07 -13.87
N GLY A 17 -32.30 -31.87 -14.34
CA GLY A 17 -32.88 -31.29 -15.56
C GLY A 17 -34.26 -30.64 -15.43
N GLN A 18 -34.27 -29.31 -15.43
CA GLN A 18 -35.31 -28.58 -16.14
C GLN A 18 -34.67 -27.37 -16.83
N GLU A 19 -34.82 -27.34 -18.16
CA GLU A 19 -34.55 -26.19 -19.01
C GLU A 19 -35.41 -25.01 -18.55
N GLY A 20 -34.76 -23.89 -18.31
CA GLY A 20 -35.39 -22.61 -18.01
C GLY A 20 -34.37 -21.53 -18.27
N THR A 21 -34.55 -20.86 -19.41
CA THR A 21 -34.12 -19.50 -19.75
C THR A 21 -32.87 -19.01 -19.01
N SER A 22 -31.74 -18.92 -19.72
CA SER A 22 -30.57 -18.19 -19.24
C SER A 22 -31.03 -16.88 -18.58
N PRO A 23 -30.79 -16.67 -17.28
CA PRO A 23 -31.05 -15.37 -16.71
C PRO A 23 -30.14 -14.41 -17.48
N GLU A 24 -30.75 -13.39 -18.08
CA GLU A 24 -30.03 -12.17 -18.45
C GLU A 24 -29.06 -11.84 -17.31
N PRO A 25 -27.83 -11.38 -17.60
CA PRO A 25 -26.93 -10.95 -16.56
C PRO A 25 -27.63 -9.84 -15.79
N GLN A 26 -28.23 -10.19 -14.64
CA GLN A 26 -28.73 -9.24 -13.68
C GLN A 26 -27.53 -8.36 -13.37
N THR A 27 -27.58 -7.12 -13.87
CA THR A 27 -26.75 -6.02 -13.42
C THR A 27 -26.84 -6.05 -11.92
N GLN A 28 -25.77 -6.54 -11.27
CA GLN A 28 -25.67 -6.58 -9.83
C GLN A 28 -25.98 -5.17 -9.35
N SER A 29 -27.10 -5.02 -8.67
CA SER A 29 -27.48 -3.79 -8.00
C SER A 29 -26.29 -3.36 -7.14
N THR A 30 -25.63 -2.29 -7.57
CA THR A 30 -24.68 -1.52 -6.78
C THR A 30 -25.43 -1.10 -5.52
N CYS A 31 -24.94 -1.50 -4.34
CA CYS A 31 -25.57 -1.17 -3.05
C CYS A 31 -25.16 0.25 -2.59
N GLY A 32 -24.83 1.13 -3.54
CA GLY A 32 -24.47 2.51 -3.30
C GLY A 32 -25.45 3.44 -3.99
N THR A 33 -25.56 4.67 -3.48
CA THR A 33 -26.37 5.71 -4.13
C THR A 33 -25.80 5.95 -5.55
N PRO A 34 -26.58 5.78 -6.63
CA PRO A 34 -26.09 6.03 -7.98
C PRO A 34 -25.82 7.52 -8.19
N ALA A 35 -24.90 7.85 -9.09
CA ALA A 35 -24.59 9.24 -9.43
C ALA A 35 -25.83 9.92 -10.02
N SER A 36 -26.30 11.00 -9.39
CA SER A 36 -27.36 11.83 -9.95
C SER A 36 -26.85 12.63 -11.15
N THR A 37 -27.75 13.09 -12.04
CA THR A 37 -27.41 13.98 -13.15
C THR A 37 -26.63 15.21 -12.67
N GLU A 38 -27.01 15.77 -11.53
CA GLU A 38 -26.31 16.91 -10.94
C GLU A 38 -24.90 16.54 -10.46
N THR A 39 -24.73 15.36 -9.86
CA THR A 39 -23.40 14.87 -9.48
C THR A 39 -22.48 14.70 -10.69
N LEU A 40 -23.02 14.21 -11.82
CA LEU A 40 -22.28 14.11 -13.08
C LEU A 40 -21.91 15.48 -13.64
N ARG A 41 -22.79 16.49 -13.53
CA ARG A 41 -22.49 17.88 -13.90
C ARG A 41 -21.32 18.43 -13.08
N ILE A 42 -21.33 18.23 -11.75
CA ILE A 42 -20.25 18.64 -10.86
C ILE A 42 -18.94 17.92 -11.21
N MET A 43 -18.99 16.60 -11.40
CA MET A 43 -17.83 15.81 -11.82
C MET A 43 -17.22 16.38 -13.11
N GLN A 44 -18.05 16.62 -14.13
CA GLN A 44 -17.59 17.13 -15.42
C GLN A 44 -17.01 18.54 -15.33
N GLY A 45 -17.56 19.41 -14.47
CA GLY A 45 -17.04 20.76 -14.25
C GLY A 45 -15.71 20.80 -13.49
N LEU A 46 -15.46 19.85 -12.58
CA LEU A 46 -14.19 19.72 -11.87
C LEU A 46 -13.10 19.05 -12.72
N LYS A 47 -13.51 18.16 -13.63
CA LYS A 47 -12.64 17.28 -14.42
C LYS A 47 -11.41 17.98 -15.04
N PRO A 48 -11.52 19.13 -15.73
CA PRO A 48 -10.38 19.75 -16.42
C PRO A 48 -9.21 20.14 -15.49
N HIS A 49 -9.48 20.36 -14.21
CA HIS A 49 -8.50 20.84 -13.23
C HIS A 49 -8.14 19.78 -12.19
N CYS A 50 -8.87 18.67 -12.14
CA CYS A 50 -8.72 17.65 -11.10
C CYS A 50 -8.29 16.28 -11.66
N GLU A 51 -8.72 15.91 -12.86
CA GLU A 51 -8.52 14.56 -13.41
C GLU A 51 -7.05 14.19 -13.53
N GLY A 52 -6.18 15.12 -13.97
CA GLY A 52 -4.77 14.81 -14.22
C GLY A 52 -4.04 14.12 -13.05
N CYS A 53 -4.38 14.48 -11.81
CA CYS A 53 -3.83 13.87 -10.59
C CYS A 53 -4.77 12.84 -9.93
N HIS A 54 -6.04 12.80 -10.34
CA HIS A 54 -7.10 12.00 -9.72
C HIS A 54 -7.77 11.02 -10.69
N ALA A 55 -7.11 10.69 -11.81
CA ALA A 55 -7.60 9.70 -12.78
C ALA A 55 -7.34 8.25 -12.32
N GLN A 56 -6.34 8.04 -11.45
CA GLN A 56 -5.86 6.69 -11.10
C GLN A 56 -5.46 6.59 -9.62
N GLY A 57 -5.22 5.35 -9.16
CA GLY A 57 -4.77 5.04 -7.81
C GLY A 57 -5.86 5.13 -6.74
N ALA A 58 -5.46 5.15 -5.46
CA ALA A 58 -6.37 5.16 -4.31
C ALA A 58 -7.24 6.44 -4.22
N ARG A 59 -6.94 7.47 -5.03
CA ARG A 59 -7.72 8.71 -5.18
C ARG A 59 -8.13 8.94 -6.64
N GLY A 60 -8.37 7.84 -7.37
CA GLY A 60 -8.85 7.82 -8.76
C GLY A 60 -10.31 8.27 -8.90
N TYR A 61 -10.69 9.39 -8.29
CA TYR A 61 -12.08 9.87 -8.25
C TYR A 61 -12.65 10.13 -9.65
N PHE A 62 -11.81 10.42 -10.64
CA PHE A 62 -12.25 10.74 -12.00
C PHE A 62 -12.10 9.56 -12.97
N ALA A 63 -11.78 8.35 -12.48
CA ALA A 63 -11.67 7.16 -13.32
C ALA A 63 -13.02 6.78 -13.98
N SER A 64 -14.14 7.03 -13.29
CA SER A 64 -15.50 6.83 -13.80
C SER A 64 -16.51 7.60 -12.94
N ALA A 65 -17.76 7.70 -13.42
CA ALA A 65 -18.87 8.24 -12.62
C ALA A 65 -19.06 7.47 -11.30
N ASP A 66 -18.96 6.14 -11.36
CA ASP A 66 -19.07 5.28 -10.19
C ASP A 66 -17.93 5.51 -9.21
N ALA A 67 -16.70 5.72 -9.70
CA ALA A 67 -15.56 6.05 -8.86
C ALA A 67 -15.75 7.41 -8.17
N PHE A 68 -16.23 8.42 -8.89
CA PHE A 68 -16.52 9.74 -8.32
C PHE A 68 -17.57 9.63 -7.20
N GLN A 69 -18.68 8.96 -7.49
CA GLN A 69 -19.78 8.78 -6.56
C GLN A 69 -19.36 7.97 -5.32
N SER A 70 -18.69 6.83 -5.50
CA SER A 70 -18.37 5.90 -4.40
C SER A 70 -17.15 6.32 -3.57
N LEU A 71 -16.16 7.00 -4.16
CA LEU A 71 -14.89 7.33 -3.50
C LEU A 71 -14.83 8.78 -3.00
N LEU A 72 -15.52 9.72 -3.67
CA LEU A 72 -15.53 11.14 -3.27
C LEU A 72 -16.87 11.52 -2.61
N VAL A 73 -17.99 11.35 -3.32
CA VAL A 73 -19.31 11.85 -2.88
C VAL A 73 -19.81 11.10 -1.65
N ALA A 74 -19.63 9.78 -1.62
CA ALA A 74 -20.06 8.94 -0.50
C ALA A 74 -19.06 8.89 0.67
N ASP A 75 -17.91 9.57 0.60
CA ASP A 75 -16.97 9.66 1.73
C ASP A 75 -17.26 10.91 2.58
N PRO A 76 -17.83 10.77 3.80
CA PRO A 76 -18.19 11.91 4.64
C PRO A 76 -17.00 12.75 5.11
N ARG A 77 -15.77 12.23 4.98
CA ARG A 77 -14.55 13.01 5.26
C ARG A 77 -14.26 14.02 4.16
N LEU A 78 -14.76 13.79 2.94
CA LEU A 78 -14.54 14.63 1.77
C LEU A 78 -15.79 15.45 1.44
N VAL A 79 -16.97 14.83 1.47
CA VAL A 79 -18.27 15.45 1.20
C VAL A 79 -19.27 15.08 2.29
N LYS A 80 -19.67 16.06 3.11
CA LYS A 80 -20.70 15.91 4.13
C LYS A 80 -22.02 16.43 3.59
N ALA A 81 -22.88 15.52 3.14
CA ALA A 81 -24.19 15.83 2.59
C ALA A 81 -25.00 16.76 3.50
N GLY A 82 -25.56 17.83 2.92
CA GLY A 82 -26.30 18.87 3.65
C GLY A 82 -25.43 19.89 4.41
N SER A 83 -24.11 19.73 4.43
CA SER A 83 -23.20 20.62 5.17
C SER A 83 -21.94 20.95 4.35
N PRO A 84 -22.03 21.94 3.44
CA PRO A 84 -20.92 22.33 2.58
C PRO A 84 -19.71 22.87 3.36
N ASP A 85 -19.92 23.60 4.47
CA ASP A 85 -18.83 24.14 5.30
C ASP A 85 -18.02 23.07 6.05
N ASP A 86 -18.66 21.94 6.33
CA ASP A 86 -18.02 20.79 6.96
C ASP A 86 -17.29 19.88 5.95
N SER A 87 -17.50 20.10 4.65
CA SER A 87 -16.95 19.27 3.58
C SER A 87 -15.53 19.68 3.21
N GLU A 88 -14.58 18.75 3.33
CA GLU A 88 -13.17 19.02 2.97
C GLU A 88 -12.99 19.39 1.49
N LEU A 89 -13.83 18.86 0.59
CA LEU A 89 -13.82 19.24 -0.83
C LEU A 89 -13.97 20.76 -1.01
N VAL A 90 -14.96 21.37 -0.35
CA VAL A 90 -15.21 22.81 -0.46
C VAL A 90 -14.04 23.60 0.11
N ARG A 91 -13.51 23.18 1.26
CA ARG A 91 -12.33 23.82 1.87
C ARG A 91 -11.13 23.77 0.94
N LEU A 92 -10.88 22.64 0.27
CA LEU A 92 -9.76 22.51 -0.67
C LEU A 92 -9.94 23.42 -1.90
N LEU A 93 -11.16 23.51 -2.47
CA LEU A 93 -11.43 24.40 -3.60
C LEU A 93 -11.26 25.89 -3.25
N GLU A 94 -11.51 26.25 -1.99
CA GLU A 94 -11.36 27.62 -1.45
C GLU A 94 -9.97 27.92 -0.88
N GLY A 95 -9.07 26.93 -0.83
CA GLY A 95 -7.72 27.10 -0.28
C GLY A 95 -7.62 27.09 1.25
N ARG A 96 -8.60 26.47 1.93
CA ARG A 96 -8.72 26.38 3.39
C ARG A 96 -8.69 24.94 3.91
N GLY A 97 -8.08 24.03 3.16
CA GLY A 97 -7.96 22.61 3.49
C GLY A 97 -7.36 22.35 4.88
N SER A 98 -7.89 21.34 5.57
CA SER A 98 -7.50 20.99 6.93
C SER A 98 -6.32 20.02 6.96
N GLY A 99 -6.14 19.23 5.89
CA GLY A 99 -5.09 18.21 5.80
C GLY A 99 -3.71 18.74 5.40
N ALA A 100 -2.92 17.83 4.82
CA ALA A 100 -1.56 18.09 4.34
C ALA A 100 -1.49 19.13 3.21
N PHE A 101 -2.56 19.24 2.41
CA PHE A 101 -2.69 20.26 1.38
C PHE A 101 -3.75 21.27 1.79
N LYS A 102 -3.44 22.55 1.62
CA LYS A 102 -4.38 23.65 1.90
C LYS A 102 -5.34 23.91 0.75
N GLN A 103 -4.99 23.50 -0.47
CA GLN A 103 -5.82 23.75 -1.64
C GLN A 103 -5.75 22.65 -2.67
N MET A 104 -6.79 22.59 -3.51
CA MET A 104 -6.80 21.87 -4.78
C MET A 104 -7.37 22.80 -5.87
N PRO A 105 -6.83 22.80 -7.11
CA PRO A 105 -5.63 22.09 -7.52
C PRO A 105 -4.37 22.60 -6.80
N ILE A 106 -3.33 21.75 -6.73
CA ILE A 106 -2.04 22.12 -6.13
C ILE A 106 -1.32 23.05 -7.10
N GLY A 107 -1.08 24.29 -6.69
CA GLY A 107 -0.46 25.31 -7.51
C GLY A 107 -0.46 26.67 -6.83
N GLU A 108 -0.12 27.73 -7.56
CA GLU A 108 -0.13 29.10 -7.04
C GLU A 108 -1.55 29.64 -6.85
N LYS A 109 -2.52 29.16 -7.65
CA LYS A 109 -3.91 29.63 -7.63
C LYS A 109 -4.85 28.57 -7.06
N SER A 110 -5.75 28.99 -6.17
CA SER A 110 -6.86 28.15 -5.70
C SER A 110 -7.88 27.92 -6.82
N TYR A 111 -8.72 26.90 -6.72
CA TYR A 111 -9.80 26.71 -7.68
C TYR A 111 -10.76 27.90 -7.72
N SER A 112 -11.07 28.50 -6.56
CA SER A 112 -11.86 29.74 -6.50
C SER A 112 -11.25 30.90 -7.29
N GLN A 113 -9.92 31.04 -7.26
CA GLN A 113 -9.21 32.04 -8.09
C GLN A 113 -9.29 31.68 -9.57
N LEU A 114 -9.09 30.41 -9.94
CA LEU A 114 -9.24 29.96 -11.33
C LEU A 114 -10.65 30.23 -11.88
N VAL A 115 -11.69 30.11 -11.06
CA VAL A 115 -13.06 30.48 -11.46
C VAL A 115 -13.18 31.99 -11.68
N SER A 116 -12.66 32.81 -10.75
CA SER A 116 -12.74 34.28 -10.86
C SER A 116 -12.03 34.84 -12.09
N GLU A 117 -10.99 34.15 -12.56
CA GLU A 117 -10.21 34.50 -13.74
C GLU A 117 -10.76 33.88 -15.04
N GLY A 118 -11.83 33.07 -14.97
CA GLY A 118 -12.43 32.39 -16.11
C GLY A 118 -11.67 31.16 -16.62
N ALA A 119 -10.62 30.72 -15.92
CA ALA A 119 -9.88 29.50 -16.24
C ALA A 119 -10.63 28.22 -15.83
N ALA A 120 -11.47 28.30 -14.80
CA ALA A 120 -12.42 27.25 -14.41
C ALA A 120 -13.86 27.76 -14.58
N THR A 121 -14.75 26.88 -15.04
CA THR A 121 -16.12 27.28 -15.42
C THR A 121 -17.18 26.91 -14.39
N LEU A 122 -16.89 25.98 -13.47
CA LEU A 122 -17.82 25.57 -12.42
C LEU A 122 -17.60 26.42 -11.17
N PRO A 123 -18.58 27.26 -10.75
CA PRO A 123 -18.44 28.05 -9.54
C PRO A 123 -18.37 27.19 -8.28
N VAL A 124 -17.56 27.60 -7.30
CA VAL A 124 -17.56 26.93 -5.98
C VAL A 124 -18.94 27.01 -5.31
N ALA A 125 -19.69 28.09 -5.57
CA ALA A 125 -21.08 28.23 -5.11
C ALA A 125 -21.99 27.09 -5.61
N ASP A 126 -21.80 26.63 -6.86
CA ASP A 126 -22.55 25.49 -7.40
C ASP A 126 -22.21 24.20 -6.68
N VAL A 127 -20.91 23.97 -6.39
CA VAL A 127 -20.47 22.80 -5.62
C VAL A 127 -21.08 22.82 -4.22
N ARG A 128 -21.11 24.00 -3.57
CA ARG A 128 -21.72 24.17 -2.25
C ARG A 128 -23.22 23.92 -2.27
N ALA A 129 -23.93 24.47 -3.25
CA ALA A 129 -25.36 24.25 -3.44
C ALA A 129 -25.69 22.79 -3.73
N TRP A 130 -24.86 22.11 -4.53
CA TRP A 130 -24.97 20.68 -4.76
C TRP A 130 -24.84 19.90 -3.45
N ILE A 131 -23.77 20.14 -2.66
CA ILE A 131 -23.58 19.46 -1.37
C ILE A 131 -24.72 19.73 -0.39
N GLN A 132 -25.21 20.98 -0.35
CA GLN A 132 -26.33 21.37 0.50
C GLN A 132 -27.60 20.57 0.18
N ASN A 133 -27.81 20.23 -1.08
CA ASN A 133 -28.97 19.49 -1.57
C ASN A 133 -28.71 17.98 -1.74
N LEU A 134 -27.52 17.48 -1.37
CA LEU A 134 -27.27 16.05 -1.36
C LEU A 134 -28.10 15.38 -0.26
N GLY A 135 -28.86 14.36 -0.64
CA GLY A 135 -29.46 13.43 0.31
C GLY A 135 -28.42 12.58 1.03
N ALA A 136 -28.87 11.71 1.95
CA ALA A 136 -28.00 10.73 2.59
C ALA A 136 -27.32 9.84 1.53
N GLN A 137 -25.98 9.84 1.51
CA GLN A 137 -25.21 9.05 0.57
C GLN A 137 -24.90 7.69 1.21
N GLN A 138 -25.33 6.62 0.54
CA GLN A 138 -24.93 5.28 0.91
C GLN A 138 -23.59 4.98 0.24
N ARG A 139 -22.56 4.84 1.08
CA ARG A 139 -21.30 4.26 0.64
C ARG A 139 -21.50 2.77 0.47
N ASP A 140 -21.29 2.26 -0.73
CA ASP A 140 -21.09 0.82 -0.90
C ASP A 140 -19.79 0.47 -0.17
N ALA A 141 -19.92 -0.08 1.03
CA ALA A 141 -18.79 -0.50 1.85
C ALA A 141 -18.10 -1.74 1.25
N ARG A 142 -18.72 -2.38 0.26
CA ARG A 142 -18.09 -3.46 -0.49
C ARG A 142 -17.05 -2.83 -1.40
N PRO A 143 -15.78 -3.28 -1.34
CA PRO A 143 -14.77 -2.80 -2.27
C PRO A 143 -15.24 -3.11 -3.70
N ALA A 144 -15.33 -2.08 -4.54
CA ALA A 144 -15.72 -2.22 -5.94
C ALA A 144 -14.97 -3.40 -6.57
N ALA A 145 -15.71 -4.33 -7.16
CA ALA A 145 -15.15 -5.60 -7.64
C ALA A 145 -14.06 -5.39 -8.69
N ASN A 146 -14.13 -4.26 -9.41
CA ASN A 146 -13.24 -3.84 -10.48
C ASN A 146 -12.33 -2.66 -10.11
N ALA A 147 -12.35 -2.14 -8.88
CA ALA A 147 -11.39 -1.11 -8.48
C ALA A 147 -9.98 -1.73 -8.37
N PRO A 148 -8.95 -1.12 -8.97
CA PRO A 148 -7.57 -1.49 -8.70
C PRO A 148 -7.31 -1.43 -7.19
N ARG A 149 -7.15 -2.58 -6.54
CA ARG A 149 -6.96 -2.67 -5.08
C ARG A 149 -5.50 -2.49 -4.71
N ILE A 150 -4.90 -1.40 -5.18
CA ILE A 150 -3.53 -1.04 -4.82
C ILE A 150 -3.50 -0.79 -3.31
N THR A 151 -2.89 -1.71 -2.56
CA THR A 151 -2.83 -1.68 -1.11
C THR A 151 -1.38 -1.66 -0.66
N ARG A 152 -1.05 -0.77 0.28
CA ARG A 152 0.27 -0.79 0.92
C ARG A 152 0.44 -2.11 1.67
N MET A 153 1.61 -2.74 1.55
CA MET A 153 1.99 -3.84 2.42
C MET A 153 1.88 -3.44 3.90
N SER A 154 1.26 -4.30 4.70
CA SER A 154 1.29 -4.20 6.16
C SER A 154 2.71 -4.46 6.70
N ALA A 155 2.99 -4.05 7.94
CA ALA A 155 4.29 -4.33 8.58
C ALA A 155 4.64 -5.82 8.58
N THR A 156 3.67 -6.71 8.81
CA THR A 156 3.86 -8.17 8.74
C THR A 156 4.22 -8.64 7.33
N GLN A 157 3.57 -8.08 6.30
CA GLN A 157 3.89 -8.39 4.90
C GLN A 157 5.28 -7.89 4.53
N ILE A 158 5.65 -6.68 4.94
CA ILE A 158 6.99 -6.12 4.76
C ILE A 158 8.03 -7.03 5.42
N GLN A 159 7.84 -7.39 6.69
CA GLN A 159 8.76 -8.27 7.42
C GLN A 159 8.97 -9.60 6.69
N ARG A 160 7.88 -10.26 6.28
CA ARG A 160 7.92 -11.54 5.57
C ARG A 160 8.58 -11.42 4.20
N ALA A 161 8.23 -10.39 3.43
CA ALA A 161 8.82 -10.13 2.12
C ALA A 161 10.33 -9.89 2.24
N LEU A 162 10.76 -9.11 3.24
CA LEU A 162 12.19 -8.89 3.50
C LEU A 162 12.92 -10.17 3.90
N TYR A 163 12.34 -11.02 4.77
CA TYR A 163 12.92 -12.33 5.06
C TYR A 163 13.14 -13.14 3.78
N GLN A 164 12.09 -13.31 2.99
CA GLN A 164 12.12 -14.13 1.78
C GLN A 164 13.06 -13.57 0.71
N GLN A 165 12.92 -12.29 0.37
CA GLN A 165 13.66 -11.68 -0.74
C GLN A 165 15.12 -11.39 -0.38
N LEU A 166 15.44 -11.15 0.89
CA LEU A 166 16.83 -10.94 1.31
C LEU A 166 17.51 -12.23 1.75
N GLY A 167 16.84 -13.39 1.70
CA GLY A 167 17.38 -14.67 2.16
C GLY A 167 17.69 -14.68 3.66
N LEU A 168 16.98 -13.84 4.41
CA LEU A 168 17.12 -13.71 5.86
C LEU A 168 16.13 -14.63 6.57
N ALA A 169 16.44 -15.00 7.80
CA ALA A 169 15.65 -15.85 8.65
C ALA A 169 15.58 -15.26 10.07
N HIS A 170 14.64 -15.76 10.88
CA HIS A 170 14.46 -15.29 12.26
C HIS A 170 15.76 -15.36 13.08
N GLU A 171 16.54 -16.43 12.90
CA GLU A 171 17.83 -16.68 13.56
C GLU A 171 18.95 -15.67 13.22
N ASP A 172 18.80 -14.90 12.15
CA ASP A 172 19.74 -13.81 11.81
C ASP A 172 19.58 -12.61 12.76
N PHE A 173 18.43 -12.50 13.44
CA PHE A 173 18.09 -11.36 14.31
C PHE A 173 17.90 -11.77 15.76
N PHE A 174 17.41 -12.98 15.99
CA PHE A 174 17.00 -13.45 17.31
C PHE A 174 17.69 -14.77 17.67
N ILE A 175 17.89 -14.98 18.97
CA ILE A 175 18.28 -16.25 19.56
C ILE A 175 17.13 -16.79 20.42
N SER A 176 17.04 -18.12 20.50
CA SER A 176 16.09 -18.76 21.41
C SER A 176 16.57 -18.57 22.84
N ALA A 177 15.70 -18.02 23.69
CA ALA A 177 15.96 -17.83 25.11
C ALA A 177 14.72 -18.23 25.93
N ALA A 178 14.84 -18.16 27.26
CA ALA A 178 13.73 -18.44 28.16
C ALA A 178 13.79 -17.51 29.39
N GLU A 179 12.63 -17.02 29.80
CA GLU A 179 12.50 -16.20 31.00
C GLU A 179 11.41 -16.81 31.89
N TYR A 180 11.76 -17.15 33.13
CA TYR A 180 10.88 -17.88 34.06
C TYR A 180 10.29 -19.18 33.46
N GLY A 181 11.08 -19.88 32.63
CA GLY A 181 10.64 -21.11 31.96
C GLY A 181 9.71 -20.90 30.76
N ILE A 182 9.49 -19.65 30.33
CA ILE A 182 8.67 -19.33 29.16
C ILE A 182 9.59 -19.06 27.96
N PRO A 183 9.42 -19.77 26.83
CA PRO A 183 10.19 -19.50 25.62
C PRO A 183 10.03 -18.06 25.14
N MET A 184 11.14 -17.41 24.83
CA MET A 184 11.20 -16.05 24.30
C MET A 184 12.23 -15.92 23.18
N ALA A 185 12.08 -14.88 22.36
CA ALA A 185 13.08 -14.51 21.35
C ALA A 185 13.93 -13.38 21.92
N GLU A 186 15.22 -13.61 22.14
CA GLU A 186 16.13 -12.54 22.54
C GLU A 186 16.77 -11.93 21.30
N SER A 187 16.78 -10.60 21.20
CA SER A 187 17.47 -9.91 20.12
C SER A 187 18.98 -10.13 20.25
N ARG A 188 19.67 -10.50 19.16
CA ARG A 188 21.14 -10.63 19.16
C ARG A 188 21.85 -9.33 19.52
N ASN A 189 21.38 -8.22 18.93
CA ASN A 189 21.85 -6.86 19.12
C ASN A 189 20.90 -5.93 18.34
N ASP A 190 20.62 -4.74 18.87
CA ASP A 190 19.85 -3.71 18.16
C ASP A 190 20.50 -3.29 16.83
N ASP A 191 21.82 -3.44 16.69
CA ASP A 191 22.52 -3.26 15.43
C ASP A 191 21.95 -4.13 14.31
N PHE A 192 21.38 -5.30 14.57
CA PHE A 192 20.76 -6.11 13.51
C PHE A 192 19.42 -5.54 13.03
N TYR A 193 18.92 -4.46 13.64
CA TYR A 193 17.60 -3.88 13.40
C TYR A 193 16.51 -4.97 13.48
N PRO A 194 16.47 -5.72 14.58
CA PRO A 194 15.40 -6.70 14.77
C PRO A 194 14.06 -5.98 14.70
N MET A 195 13.10 -6.63 14.07
CA MET A 195 11.75 -6.12 13.93
C MET A 195 10.81 -7.30 14.02
N GLN A 196 9.83 -7.22 14.92
CA GLN A 196 8.88 -8.27 15.18
C GLN A 196 7.57 -7.66 15.73
N SER A 197 6.45 -8.30 15.43
CA SER A 197 5.16 -7.90 16.03
C SER A 197 5.20 -8.08 17.55
N PRO A 198 4.66 -7.15 18.34
CA PRO A 198 4.42 -7.33 19.77
C PRO A 198 3.62 -8.59 20.10
N ASP A 199 2.75 -9.01 19.18
CA ASP A 199 1.91 -10.21 19.34
C ASP A 199 2.61 -11.50 18.89
N ALA A 200 3.83 -11.42 18.36
CA ALA A 200 4.50 -12.61 17.83
C ALA A 200 5.00 -13.53 18.94
N LEU A 201 4.93 -14.83 18.68
CA LEU A 201 5.47 -15.87 19.55
C LEU A 201 6.62 -16.60 18.85
N PRO A 202 7.76 -16.82 19.53
CA PRO A 202 8.09 -16.35 20.88
C PRO A 202 8.35 -14.83 20.94
N ALA A 203 7.88 -14.17 22.00
CA ALA A 203 7.92 -12.71 22.13
C ALA A 203 9.26 -12.21 22.70
N PRO A 204 9.82 -11.09 22.21
CA PRO A 204 10.98 -10.46 22.82
C PRO A 204 10.59 -9.68 24.08
N ARG A 205 10.90 -10.23 25.26
CA ARG A 205 10.52 -9.65 26.56
C ARG A 205 11.48 -8.59 27.09
N GLN A 206 12.77 -8.74 26.81
CA GLN A 206 13.82 -7.90 27.43
C GLN A 206 14.15 -6.64 26.61
N THR A 207 14.03 -6.70 25.28
CA THR A 207 14.32 -5.56 24.40
C THR A 207 13.17 -5.36 23.44
N PRO A 208 12.39 -4.28 23.55
CA PRO A 208 11.25 -4.05 22.68
C PRO A 208 11.73 -3.75 21.25
N THR A 209 11.58 -4.72 20.35
CA THR A 209 11.85 -4.55 18.91
C THR A 209 10.63 -4.04 18.14
N ALA A 210 9.59 -3.66 18.88
CA ALA A 210 8.27 -3.32 18.39
C ALA A 210 8.21 -1.93 17.73
N GLU A 211 9.06 -0.99 18.14
CA GLU A 211 9.02 0.39 17.64
C GLU A 211 9.19 0.46 16.11
N ARG A 212 10.10 -0.34 15.55
CA ARG A 212 10.28 -0.46 14.09
C ARG A 212 9.06 -1.09 13.42
N PHE A 213 8.45 -2.07 14.06
CA PHE A 213 7.24 -2.72 13.56
C PHE A 213 6.06 -1.72 13.52
N TYR A 214 5.87 -0.95 14.59
CA TYR A 214 4.89 0.14 14.64
C TYR A 214 5.20 1.26 13.65
N GLY A 215 6.48 1.63 13.49
CA GLY A 215 6.91 2.62 12.50
C GLY A 215 6.54 2.23 11.07
N LEU A 216 6.47 0.93 10.77
CA LEU A 216 5.96 0.41 9.49
C LEU A 216 4.42 0.32 9.40
N GLY A 217 3.70 0.85 10.39
CA GLY A 217 2.24 0.77 10.50
C GLY A 217 1.73 -0.57 11.06
N GLY A 218 2.58 -1.28 11.80
CA GLY A 218 2.20 -2.46 12.56
C GLY A 218 1.14 -2.15 13.61
N GLY A 219 0.26 -3.10 13.88
CA GLY A 219 -0.72 -3.06 14.96
C GLY A 219 -0.36 -4.08 16.03
N SER A 220 -1.12 -4.10 17.11
CA SER A 220 -0.96 -5.05 18.21
C SER A 220 -2.31 -5.29 18.87
N VAL A 221 -2.72 -6.55 18.95
CA VAL A 221 -3.94 -6.97 19.64
C VAL A 221 -3.76 -6.79 21.14
N MET A 222 -2.58 -7.13 21.66
CA MET A 222 -2.26 -7.02 23.10
C MET A 222 -2.37 -5.58 23.62
N THR A 223 -2.05 -4.59 22.77
CA THR A 223 -2.15 -3.15 23.11
C THR A 223 -3.31 -2.45 22.41
N GLN A 224 -4.25 -3.20 21.81
CA GLN A 224 -5.42 -2.67 21.10
C GLN A 224 -5.08 -1.59 20.05
N THR A 225 -3.93 -1.72 19.41
CA THR A 225 -3.45 -0.77 18.39
C THR A 225 -3.79 -1.33 17.00
N SER A 226 -4.60 -0.60 16.23
CA SER A 226 -4.94 -0.99 14.87
C SER A 226 -3.76 -0.84 13.92
N HIS A 227 -3.69 -1.68 12.88
CA HIS A 227 -2.75 -1.49 11.78
C HIS A 227 -3.01 -0.15 11.06
N ASP A 228 -1.96 0.60 10.78
CA ASP A 228 -2.02 1.78 9.91
C ASP A 228 -1.43 1.43 8.54
N ARG A 229 -2.21 1.57 7.46
CA ARG A 229 -1.74 1.34 6.09
C ARG A 229 -1.45 2.63 5.32
N SER A 230 -1.48 3.78 5.98
CA SER A 230 -1.13 5.07 5.39
C SER A 230 0.36 5.13 5.02
N VAL A 231 0.69 5.98 4.03
CA VAL A 231 2.07 6.37 3.74
C VAL A 231 2.38 7.61 4.56
N SER A 232 2.82 7.41 5.79
CA SER A 232 3.23 8.49 6.69
C SER A 232 4.73 8.78 6.56
N PRO A 233 5.19 9.97 7.00
CA PRO A 233 6.62 10.25 7.13
C PRO A 233 7.34 9.22 8.00
N THR A 234 6.71 8.78 9.10
CA THR A 234 7.24 7.71 9.97
C THR A 234 7.46 6.42 9.20
N PHE A 235 6.47 5.99 8.40
CA PHE A 235 6.62 4.81 7.55
C PHE A 235 7.80 4.93 6.59
N ALA A 236 7.93 6.05 5.88
CA ALA A 236 9.01 6.26 4.91
C ALA A 236 10.41 6.26 5.58
N LEU A 237 10.53 6.91 6.74
CA LEU A 237 11.77 6.95 7.51
C LEU A 237 12.14 5.58 8.05
N THR A 238 11.20 4.86 8.68
CA THR A 238 11.44 3.51 9.20
C THR A 238 11.78 2.53 8.09
N LEU A 239 11.05 2.55 6.96
CA LEU A 239 11.35 1.68 5.83
C LEU A 239 12.74 1.98 5.24
N THR A 240 13.16 3.24 5.22
CA THR A 240 14.51 3.60 4.75
C THR A 240 15.60 2.97 5.61
N GLN A 241 15.49 3.08 6.94
CA GLN A 241 16.49 2.53 7.84
C GLN A 241 16.49 0.99 7.81
N VAL A 242 15.30 0.38 7.89
CA VAL A 242 15.13 -1.09 7.86
C VAL A 242 15.66 -1.66 6.54
N SER A 243 15.28 -1.09 5.39
CA SER A 243 15.72 -1.58 4.08
C SER A 243 17.24 -1.50 3.92
N GLN A 244 17.87 -0.38 4.30
CA GLN A 244 19.33 -0.25 4.23
C GLN A 244 20.03 -1.27 5.14
N ARG A 245 19.58 -1.41 6.38
CA ARG A 245 20.24 -2.32 7.32
C ARG A 245 20.05 -3.78 6.94
N TRP A 246 18.84 -4.18 6.60
CA TRP A 246 18.54 -5.58 6.24
C TRP A 246 19.18 -5.96 4.90
N CYS A 247 19.24 -5.06 3.92
CA CYS A 247 20.01 -5.28 2.70
C CYS A 247 21.49 -5.56 3.02
N ARG A 248 22.09 -4.78 3.93
CA ARG A 248 23.47 -5.00 4.37
C ARG A 248 23.65 -6.39 4.99
N LEU A 249 22.73 -6.81 5.85
CA LEU A 249 22.76 -8.16 6.44
C LEU A 249 22.61 -9.25 5.37
N GLY A 250 21.67 -9.09 4.44
CA GLY A 250 21.49 -10.03 3.33
C GLY A 250 22.76 -10.16 2.48
N LEU A 251 23.41 -9.05 2.15
CA LEU A 251 24.65 -9.04 1.38
C LEU A 251 25.83 -9.67 2.13
N ALA A 252 25.87 -9.55 3.46
CA ALA A 252 26.91 -10.13 4.30
C ALA A 252 26.68 -11.62 4.61
N LYS A 253 25.45 -12.13 4.42
CA LYS A 253 25.10 -13.51 4.73
C LYS A 253 25.79 -14.47 3.75
N SER A 254 26.63 -15.35 4.29
CA SER A 254 27.30 -16.39 3.52
C SER A 254 26.28 -17.34 2.88
N GLY A 255 26.48 -17.66 1.60
CA GLY A 255 25.59 -18.56 0.87
C GLY A 255 24.19 -18.00 0.58
N ASN A 256 24.01 -16.67 0.59
CA ASN A 256 22.72 -16.07 0.29
C ASN A 256 22.32 -16.20 -1.19
N VAL A 257 21.59 -17.27 -1.49
CA VAL A 257 21.08 -17.57 -2.83
C VAL A 257 19.92 -16.69 -3.29
N ALA A 258 19.27 -15.96 -2.36
CA ALA A 258 18.14 -15.09 -2.69
C ALA A 258 18.60 -13.84 -3.45
N LEU A 259 19.73 -13.25 -3.03
CA LEU A 259 20.31 -12.08 -3.68
C LEU A 259 21.29 -12.44 -4.81
N PHE A 260 22.02 -13.55 -4.64
CA PHE A 260 23.04 -14.00 -5.60
C PHE A 260 22.84 -15.48 -5.91
N PRO A 261 22.35 -15.83 -7.11
CA PRO A 261 22.27 -17.22 -7.54
C PRO A 261 23.61 -17.96 -7.36
N PRO A 262 23.59 -19.29 -7.19
CA PRO A 262 24.80 -20.09 -7.02
C PRO A 262 25.87 -19.75 -8.07
N GLY A 263 27.10 -19.52 -7.62
CA GLY A 263 28.22 -19.15 -8.49
C GLY A 263 28.34 -17.65 -8.83
N THR A 264 27.38 -16.82 -8.41
CA THR A 264 27.49 -15.35 -8.53
C THR A 264 27.96 -14.72 -7.23
N LYS A 265 28.69 -13.59 -7.32
CA LYS A 265 29.20 -12.84 -6.18
C LYS A 265 29.14 -11.34 -6.45
N ARG A 266 29.24 -10.53 -5.39
CA ARG A 266 29.44 -9.08 -5.51
C ARG A 266 30.69 -8.79 -6.33
N THR A 267 30.58 -7.83 -7.23
CA THR A 267 31.63 -7.42 -8.16
C THR A 267 31.48 -5.93 -8.48
N ALA A 268 32.59 -5.30 -8.86
CA ALA A 268 32.65 -3.93 -9.35
C ALA A 268 32.55 -3.86 -10.89
N ASN A 269 32.55 -4.99 -11.59
CA ASN A 269 32.43 -5.03 -13.04
C ASN A 269 31.06 -4.47 -13.48
N PRO A 270 31.01 -3.43 -14.33
CA PRO A 270 29.77 -2.80 -14.75
C PRO A 270 28.75 -3.76 -15.40
N GLU A 271 29.20 -4.72 -16.21
CA GLU A 271 28.33 -5.67 -16.90
C GLU A 271 27.64 -6.61 -15.91
N ASP A 272 28.43 -7.17 -14.98
CA ASP A 272 27.92 -8.06 -13.94
C ASP A 272 26.98 -7.34 -12.96
N VAL A 273 27.29 -6.09 -12.61
CA VAL A 273 26.42 -5.26 -11.77
C VAL A 273 25.09 -5.04 -12.48
N LYS A 274 25.09 -4.60 -13.74
CA LYS A 274 23.87 -4.39 -14.52
C LYS A 274 23.06 -5.67 -14.70
N ALA A 275 23.73 -6.82 -14.90
CA ALA A 275 23.06 -8.12 -14.92
C ALA A 275 22.41 -8.45 -13.57
N THR A 276 23.05 -8.10 -12.46
CA THR A 276 22.48 -8.24 -11.11
C THR A 276 21.26 -7.34 -10.91
N LEU A 277 21.32 -6.08 -11.33
CA LEU A 277 20.19 -5.15 -11.23
C LEU A 277 18.96 -5.63 -12.02
N ARG A 278 19.16 -6.21 -13.22
CA ARG A 278 18.08 -6.85 -14.00
C ARG A 278 17.43 -8.03 -13.27
N ARG A 279 18.24 -8.87 -12.61
CA ARG A 279 17.71 -9.99 -11.81
C ARG A 279 16.94 -9.48 -10.60
N TRP A 280 17.48 -8.47 -9.91
CA TRP A 280 16.85 -7.88 -8.74
C TRP A 280 15.54 -7.18 -9.08
N SER A 281 15.40 -6.55 -10.25
CA SER A 281 14.12 -5.97 -10.64
C SER A 281 13.01 -7.04 -10.73
N MET A 282 13.32 -8.20 -11.29
CA MET A 282 12.37 -9.32 -11.33
C MET A 282 12.11 -9.90 -9.94
N HIS A 283 13.15 -10.02 -9.12
CA HIS A 283 13.05 -10.61 -7.78
C HIS A 283 12.25 -9.74 -6.79
N PHE A 284 12.48 -8.43 -6.81
CA PHE A 284 11.80 -7.49 -5.91
C PHE A 284 10.48 -6.99 -6.47
N LEU A 285 10.43 -6.61 -7.75
CA LEU A 285 9.29 -5.92 -8.35
C LEU A 285 8.41 -6.83 -9.22
N GLY A 286 8.87 -8.03 -9.57
CA GLY A 286 8.18 -8.88 -10.55
C GLY A 286 8.24 -8.35 -11.98
N GLU A 287 9.06 -7.34 -12.25
CA GLU A 287 9.11 -6.63 -13.53
C GLU A 287 10.53 -6.58 -14.13
N ARG A 288 10.60 -6.61 -15.46
CA ARG A 288 11.85 -6.45 -16.19
C ARG A 288 12.07 -4.95 -16.45
N LEU A 289 13.10 -4.38 -15.84
CA LEU A 289 13.56 -3.05 -16.22
C LEU A 289 14.13 -3.09 -17.64
N SER A 290 13.85 -2.03 -18.41
CA SER A 290 14.51 -1.80 -19.69
C SER A 290 16.00 -1.48 -19.50
N ASP A 291 16.79 -1.65 -20.55
CA ASP A 291 18.24 -1.36 -20.48
C ASP A 291 18.52 0.10 -20.08
N ALA A 292 17.70 1.05 -20.54
CA ALA A 292 17.81 2.45 -20.14
C ALA A 292 17.52 2.67 -18.65
N GLN A 293 16.55 1.95 -18.08
CA GLN A 293 16.26 2.01 -16.63
C GLN A 293 17.38 1.38 -15.81
N VAL A 294 17.94 0.25 -16.27
CA VAL A 294 19.10 -0.40 -15.62
C VAL A 294 20.31 0.52 -15.66
N GLU A 295 20.57 1.16 -16.80
CA GLU A 295 21.65 2.14 -16.93
C GLU A 295 21.47 3.32 -15.98
N THR A 296 20.23 3.83 -15.88
CA THR A 296 19.90 4.92 -14.97
C THR A 296 20.13 4.52 -13.52
N LEU A 297 19.69 3.33 -13.10
CA LEU A 297 19.90 2.83 -11.75
C LEU A 297 21.40 2.62 -11.44
N TYR A 298 22.14 2.06 -12.40
CA TYR A 298 23.58 1.88 -12.28
C TYR A 298 24.31 3.23 -12.12
N THR A 299 24.06 4.18 -13.03
CA THR A 299 24.76 5.47 -13.05
C THR A 299 24.36 6.41 -11.92
N ARG A 300 23.08 6.42 -11.53
CA ARG A 300 22.57 7.38 -10.51
C ARG A 300 22.60 6.87 -9.09
N VAL A 301 22.63 5.55 -8.88
CA VAL A 301 22.59 4.97 -7.53
C VAL A 301 23.83 4.14 -7.24
N PHE A 302 24.22 3.23 -8.14
CA PHE A 302 25.36 2.35 -7.88
C PHE A 302 26.69 3.11 -7.94
N VAL A 303 26.98 3.79 -9.06
CA VAL A 303 28.27 4.47 -9.30
C VAL A 303 28.61 5.49 -8.21
N PRO A 304 27.70 6.38 -7.75
CA PRO A 304 28.04 7.38 -6.73
C PRO A 304 28.37 6.80 -5.36
N LEU A 305 27.95 5.57 -5.09
CA LEU A 305 28.14 4.88 -3.81
C LEU A 305 29.26 3.83 -3.87
N ALA A 306 29.70 3.46 -5.07
CA ALA A 306 30.77 2.50 -5.27
C ALA A 306 32.12 3.21 -5.12
N THR A 307 33.03 2.61 -4.36
CA THR A 307 34.42 3.04 -4.27
C THR A 307 35.33 2.02 -4.94
N PRO A 308 36.58 2.38 -5.29
CA PRO A 308 37.51 1.42 -5.90
C PRO A 308 37.78 0.17 -5.05
N THR A 309 37.65 0.28 -3.73
CA THR A 309 37.96 -0.78 -2.77
C THR A 309 36.73 -1.42 -2.13
N ASP A 310 35.57 -0.79 -2.21
CA ASP A 310 34.34 -1.27 -1.59
C ASP A 310 33.10 -0.94 -2.43
N THR A 311 32.35 -1.99 -2.77
CA THR A 311 31.08 -1.92 -3.50
C THR A 311 29.87 -2.16 -2.59
N GLU A 312 30.07 -2.51 -1.32
CA GLU A 312 29.00 -2.78 -0.37
C GLU A 312 27.99 -1.62 -0.27
N PRO A 313 28.40 -0.36 -0.09
CA PRO A 313 27.46 0.75 0.01
C PRO A 313 26.59 0.90 -1.26
N ALA A 314 27.16 0.64 -2.43
CA ALA A 314 26.44 0.67 -3.71
C ALA A 314 25.39 -0.45 -3.81
N TYR A 315 25.75 -1.68 -3.44
CA TYR A 315 24.81 -2.80 -3.42
C TYR A 315 23.70 -2.59 -2.37
N VAL A 316 24.01 -2.03 -1.20
CA VAL A 316 23.00 -1.64 -0.20
C VAL A 316 22.09 -0.54 -0.75
N GLY A 317 22.66 0.45 -1.43
CA GLY A 317 21.92 1.54 -2.07
C GLY A 317 20.89 1.04 -3.08
N VAL A 318 21.30 0.19 -4.02
CA VAL A 318 20.39 -0.36 -5.04
C VAL A 318 19.41 -1.41 -4.48
N CYS A 319 19.81 -2.23 -3.50
CA CYS A 319 18.89 -3.16 -2.82
C CYS A 319 17.79 -2.38 -2.07
N SER A 320 18.16 -1.37 -1.30
CA SER A 320 17.21 -0.52 -0.58
C SER A 320 16.35 0.34 -1.51
N TYR A 321 16.84 0.67 -2.71
CA TYR A 321 16.04 1.33 -3.75
C TYR A 321 14.87 0.44 -4.18
N PHE A 322 15.12 -0.86 -4.46
CA PHE A 322 14.06 -1.78 -4.86
C PHE A 322 13.00 -1.97 -3.78
N ILE A 323 13.39 -2.12 -2.51
CA ILE A 323 12.45 -2.22 -1.39
C ILE A 323 11.61 -0.95 -1.21
N ARG A 324 12.20 0.23 -1.48
CA ARG A 324 11.48 1.51 -1.37
C ARG A 324 10.72 1.88 -2.65
N HIS A 325 10.78 1.04 -3.67
CA HIS A 325 10.08 1.28 -4.92
C HIS A 325 8.56 1.20 -4.70
N PRO A 326 7.74 2.09 -5.30
CA PRO A 326 6.29 2.03 -5.15
C PRO A 326 5.70 0.66 -5.54
N HIS A 327 6.17 0.01 -6.61
CA HIS A 327 5.69 -1.32 -7.01
C HIS A 327 6.09 -2.43 -6.03
N TRP A 328 7.06 -2.18 -5.15
CA TRP A 328 7.31 -3.08 -4.03
C TRP A 328 6.31 -2.77 -2.91
N ILE A 329 6.22 -1.51 -2.48
CA ILE A 329 5.39 -1.09 -1.35
C ILE A 329 3.91 -1.39 -1.56
N PHE A 330 3.43 -1.29 -2.79
CA PHE A 330 2.04 -1.45 -3.16
C PHE A 330 1.84 -2.65 -4.09
N TYR A 331 0.83 -3.45 -3.79
CA TYR A 331 0.39 -4.61 -4.56
C TYR A 331 -1.12 -4.58 -4.77
#